data_AF-A0A5C7MX88-F1
#
_entry.id   AF-A0A5C7MX88-F1
#
_cell.length_a   1.000
_cell.length_b   1.000
_cell.length_c   1.000
_cell.angle_alpha   90.00
_cell.angle_beta   90.00
_cell.angle_gamma   90.00
#
_symmetry.space_group_name_H-M   'P 1'
#
loop_
_entity.id
_entity.type
_entity.pdbx_description
1 polymer ?
#
loop_
_entity_poly.entity_id
_entity_poly.type
_entity_poly.pdbx_seq_one_letter_code
_entity_poly.pdbx_strand_id
1 'polypeptide(L)'
;MYKTLGFNLSIPIFNGYTTRSSIRRSSIQYRLAQITAQETEQTLRQSVESAYNDALSSSKTYNASLRQVQAREEAYRMMDQRLKAGSANSFEVQVSQNSLFQAQTDLARAKYDFIFKKKVLDFYQGKKLGY
;
A
#
# COMPACT_ATOMS: atom_id res chain seq x y z
N MET A 1 14.18 -23.41 69.38
CA MET A 1 13.62 -23.59 68.02
C MET A 1 14.78 -23.75 67.06
N TYR A 2 14.92 -24.90 66.40
CA TYR A 2 16.02 -25.13 65.44
C TYR A 2 15.52 -24.84 64.02
N LYS A 3 16.24 -24.01 63.26
CA LYS A 3 15.98 -23.78 61.83
C LYS A 3 16.87 -24.70 61.01
N THR A 4 16.30 -25.45 60.08
CA THR A 4 17.02 -26.26 59.09
C THR A 4 17.01 -25.56 57.73
N LEU A 5 18.19 -25.48 57.12
CA LEU A 5 18.41 -25.08 55.73
C LEU A 5 18.75 -26.35 54.96
N GLY A 6 17.92 -26.72 53.98
CA GLY A 6 18.13 -27.90 53.14
C GLY A 6 18.42 -27.47 51.70
N PHE A 7 19.51 -28.00 51.13
CA PHE A 7 19.78 -27.92 49.69
C PHE A 7 19.38 -29.24 49.04
N ASN A 8 18.58 -29.17 47.96
CA ASN A 8 18.15 -30.34 47.20
C ASN A 8 18.77 -30.28 45.81
N LEU A 9 19.53 -31.33 45.44
CA LEU A 9 20.16 -31.49 44.13
C LEU A 9 19.57 -32.73 43.46
N SER A 10 18.86 -32.52 42.36
CA SER A 10 18.26 -33.60 41.56
C SER A 10 18.95 -33.68 40.21
N ILE A 11 19.72 -34.76 39.99
CA ILE A 11 20.37 -35.08 38.71
C ILE A 11 19.65 -36.32 38.15
N PRO A 12 18.74 -36.16 37.18
CA PRO A 12 18.08 -37.29 36.55
C PRO A 12 19.07 -38.05 35.66
N ILE A 13 19.39 -39.30 36.03
CA ILE A 13 20.34 -40.15 35.29
C ILE A 13 19.68 -40.76 34.03
N PHE A 14 18.39 -41.09 34.11
CA PHE A 14 17.60 -41.59 32.98
C PHE A 14 16.15 -41.10 33.09
N ASN A 15 15.65 -40.43 32.05
CA ASN A 15 14.32 -39.83 32.02
C ASN A 15 13.47 -40.31 30.83
N GLY A 16 13.70 -41.53 30.36
CA GLY A 16 12.94 -42.13 29.26
C GLY A 16 13.03 -41.35 27.95
N TYR A 17 14.20 -40.74 27.66
CA TYR A 17 14.46 -39.91 26.47
C TYR A 17 13.71 -38.57 26.39
N THR A 18 13.01 -38.15 27.44
CA THR A 18 12.22 -36.90 27.43
C THR A 18 13.06 -35.65 27.17
N THR A 19 14.26 -35.53 27.75
CA THR A 19 15.19 -34.42 27.45
C THR A 19 15.58 -34.41 25.97
N ARG A 20 15.92 -35.56 25.41
CA ARG A 20 16.32 -35.68 23.99
C ARG A 20 15.18 -35.26 23.06
N SER A 21 13.96 -35.69 23.34
CA SER A 21 12.75 -35.29 22.60
C SER A 21 12.47 -33.79 22.73
N SER A 22 12.66 -33.22 23.93
CA SER A 22 12.48 -31.78 24.17
C SER A 22 13.50 -30.92 23.40
N ILE A 23 14.76 -31.35 23.38
CA ILE A 23 15.82 -30.69 22.59
C ILE A 23 15.47 -30.75 21.10
N ARG A 24 15.08 -31.93 20.59
CA ARG A 24 14.67 -32.08 19.17
C ARG A 24 13.50 -31.16 18.81
N ARG A 25 12.47 -31.09 19.65
CA ARG A 25 11.34 -30.15 19.45
C ARG A 25 11.81 -28.70 19.45
N SER A 26 12.68 -28.33 20.39
CA SER A 26 13.23 -26.97 20.48
C SER A 26 14.07 -26.61 19.24
N SER A 27 14.85 -27.55 18.71
CA SER A 27 15.58 -27.37 17.45
C SER A 27 14.64 -27.18 16.26
N ILE A 28 13.53 -27.92 16.19
CA ILE A 28 12.51 -27.74 15.14
C ILE A 28 11.85 -26.37 15.28
N GLN A 29 11.46 -25.98 16.49
CA GLN A 29 10.83 -24.68 16.75
C GLN A 29 11.75 -23.51 16.38
N TYR A 30 13.05 -23.64 16.67
CA TYR A 30 14.05 -22.66 16.25
C TYR A 30 14.12 -22.54 14.72
N ARG A 31 14.18 -23.66 14.00
CA ARG A 31 14.17 -23.65 12.52
C ARG A 31 12.88 -23.04 11.96
N LEU A 32 11.74 -23.33 12.57
CA LEU A 32 10.46 -22.73 12.19
C LEU A 32 10.49 -21.22 12.38
N ALA A 33 10.99 -20.73 13.52
CA ALA A 33 11.13 -19.30 13.78
C ALA A 33 12.06 -18.61 12.77
N GLN A 34 13.15 -19.28 12.35
CA GLN A 34 14.02 -18.77 11.28
C GLN A 34 13.29 -18.65 9.94
N ILE A 35 12.50 -19.67 9.56
CA ILE A 35 11.70 -19.64 8.33
C ILE A 35 10.68 -18.51 8.39
N THR A 36 9.94 -18.37 9.51
CA THR A 36 8.96 -17.29 9.68
C THR A 36 9.61 -15.91 9.61
N ALA A 37 10.82 -15.74 10.13
CA ALA A 37 11.56 -14.48 9.98
C ALA A 37 11.89 -14.18 8.51
N GLN A 38 12.31 -15.18 7.74
CA GLN A 38 12.59 -15.03 6.30
C GLN A 38 11.30 -14.72 5.51
N GLU A 39 10.19 -15.39 5.80
CA GLU A 39 8.89 -15.12 5.18
C GLU A 39 8.41 -13.69 5.48
N THR A 40 8.62 -13.22 6.71
CA THR A 40 8.27 -11.85 7.12
C THR A 40 9.13 -10.83 6.36
N GLU A 41 10.43 -11.08 6.21
CA GLU A 41 11.32 -10.22 5.42
C GLU A 41 10.88 -10.15 3.96
N GLN A 42 10.55 -11.30 3.35
CA GLN A 42 10.09 -11.36 1.96
C GLN A 42 8.74 -10.65 1.77
N THR A 43 7.82 -10.85 2.70
CA THR A 43 6.51 -10.16 2.69
C THR A 43 6.68 -8.65 2.80
N LEU A 44 7.61 -8.19 3.63
CA LEU A 44 7.93 -6.77 3.75
C LEU A 44 8.51 -6.22 2.44
N ARG A 45 9.47 -6.93 1.82
CA ARG A 45 10.03 -6.54 0.51
C ARG A 45 8.95 -6.42 -0.56
N GLN A 46 8.08 -7.43 -0.68
CA GLN A 46 6.96 -7.40 -1.63
C GLN A 46 6.00 -6.24 -1.36
N SER A 47 5.72 -5.93 -0.09
CA SER A 47 4.86 -4.80 0.28
C SER A 47 5.47 -3.46 -0.14
N VAL A 48 6.78 -3.29 0.02
CA VAL A 48 7.52 -2.08 -0.40
C VAL A 48 7.50 -1.94 -1.93
N GLU A 49 7.78 -3.02 -2.65
CA GLU A 49 7.77 -3.03 -4.12
C GLU A 49 6.37 -2.72 -4.68
N SER A 50 5.34 -3.31 -4.08
CA SER A 50 3.95 -3.04 -4.42
C SER A 50 3.58 -1.57 -4.18
N ALA A 51 3.91 -1.02 -3.01
CA ALA A 51 3.68 0.38 -2.68
C ALA A 51 4.39 1.34 -3.64
N TYR A 52 5.60 0.99 -4.09
CA TYR A 52 6.34 1.77 -5.08
C TYR A 52 5.63 1.76 -6.45
N ASN A 53 5.23 0.58 -6.92
CA ASN A 53 4.53 0.45 -8.19
C ASN A 53 3.16 1.16 -8.18
N ASP A 54 2.43 1.08 -7.06
CA ASP A 54 1.19 1.81 -6.85
C ASP A 54 1.38 3.33 -6.91
N ALA A 55 2.41 3.86 -6.23
CA ALA A 55 2.73 5.28 -6.24
C ALA A 55 3.15 5.76 -7.64
N LEU A 56 3.93 4.95 -8.37
CA LEU A 56 4.32 5.25 -9.75
C LEU A 56 3.12 5.23 -10.70
N SER A 57 2.25 4.23 -10.57
CA SER A 57 1.04 4.08 -11.39
C SER A 57 0.07 5.24 -11.15
N SER A 58 -0.26 5.54 -9.90
CA SER A 58 -1.13 6.66 -9.52
C SER A 58 -0.58 8.01 -9.97
N SER A 59 0.76 8.22 -9.94
CA SER A 59 1.40 9.41 -10.51
C SER A 59 1.16 9.54 -12.02
N LYS A 60 1.28 8.45 -12.77
CA LYS A 60 1.00 8.44 -14.22
C LYS A 60 -0.47 8.70 -14.49
N THR A 61 -1.38 8.10 -13.72
CA THR A 61 -2.82 8.35 -13.80
C THR A 61 -3.16 9.82 -13.56
N TYR A 62 -2.61 10.43 -12.51
CA TYR A 62 -2.80 11.86 -12.24
C TYR A 62 -2.34 12.74 -13.40
N ASN A 63 -1.16 12.48 -13.97
CA ASN A 63 -0.65 13.21 -15.13
C ASN A 63 -1.51 13.01 -16.38
N ALA A 64 -2.05 11.81 -16.60
CA ALA A 64 -2.97 11.53 -17.69
C ALA A 64 -4.30 12.27 -17.51
N SER A 65 -4.86 12.28 -16.31
CA SER A 65 -6.09 13.03 -15.99
C SER A 65 -5.91 14.54 -16.18
N LEU A 66 -4.73 15.09 -15.86
CA LEU A 66 -4.41 16.51 -16.14
C LEU A 66 -4.53 16.82 -17.64
N ARG A 67 -3.89 16.00 -18.48
CA ARG A 67 -3.97 16.15 -19.94
C ARG A 67 -5.40 15.96 -20.46
N GLN A 68 -6.15 15.05 -19.85
CA GLN A 68 -7.55 14.81 -20.22
C GLN A 68 -8.44 16.01 -19.91
N VAL A 69 -8.26 16.68 -18.78
CA VAL A 69 -8.98 17.93 -18.46
C VAL A 69 -8.66 19.00 -19.51
N GLN A 70 -7.38 19.21 -19.84
CA GLN A 70 -6.97 20.19 -20.86
C GLN A 70 -7.63 19.90 -22.23
N ALA A 71 -7.64 18.63 -22.64
CA ALA A 71 -8.27 18.23 -23.90
C ALA A 71 -9.79 18.44 -23.90
N ARG A 72 -10.47 18.13 -22.77
CA ARG A 72 -11.91 18.32 -22.65
C ARG A 72 -12.31 19.79 -22.53
N GLU A 73 -11.44 20.62 -21.95
CA GLU A 73 -11.63 22.06 -21.88
C GLU A 73 -11.58 22.69 -23.27
N GLU A 74 -10.59 22.30 -24.08
CA GLU A 74 -10.52 22.73 -25.48
C GLU A 74 -11.72 22.24 -26.29
N ALA A 75 -12.14 20.99 -26.12
CA ALA A 75 -13.32 20.45 -26.79
C ALA A 75 -14.61 21.22 -26.43
N TYR A 76 -14.77 21.60 -25.16
CA TYR A 76 -15.88 22.44 -24.72
C TYR A 76 -15.83 23.82 -25.36
N ARG A 77 -14.64 24.45 -25.37
CA ARG A 77 -14.42 25.76 -26.01
C ARG A 77 -14.79 25.72 -27.50
N MET A 78 -14.39 24.67 -28.22
CA MET A 78 -14.74 24.49 -29.63
C MET A 78 -16.25 24.35 -29.84
N MET A 79 -16.96 23.60 -28.98
CA MET A 79 -18.41 23.46 -29.09
C MET A 79 -19.14 24.78 -28.80
N ASP A 80 -18.69 25.53 -27.80
CA ASP A 80 -19.24 26.86 -27.50
C ASP A 80 -19.07 27.84 -28.67
N GLN A 81 -17.90 27.84 -29.32
CA GLN A 81 -17.66 28.64 -30.53
C GLN A 81 -18.57 28.21 -31.70
N ARG A 82 -18.75 26.90 -31.91
CA ARG A 82 -19.65 26.39 -32.95
C ARG A 82 -21.10 26.74 -32.68
N LEU A 83 -21.55 26.72 -31.43
CA LEU A 83 -22.89 27.16 -31.04
C LEU A 83 -23.11 28.63 -31.39
N LYS A 84 -22.13 29.50 -31.07
CA LYS A 84 -22.17 30.93 -31.41
C LYS A 84 -22.16 31.17 -32.92
N ALA A 85 -21.50 30.31 -33.68
CA ALA A 85 -21.50 30.33 -35.14
C ALA A 85 -22.74 29.63 -35.76
N GLY A 86 -23.69 29.14 -34.95
CA GLY A 86 -24.89 28.43 -35.42
C GLY A 86 -24.63 27.03 -36.00
N SER A 87 -23.41 26.51 -35.87
CA SER A 87 -22.97 25.22 -36.42
C SER A 87 -22.98 24.06 -35.41
N ALA A 88 -23.37 24.32 -34.16
CA ALA A 88 -23.66 23.32 -33.13
C ALA A 88 -24.92 23.73 -32.37
N ASN A 89 -25.56 22.77 -31.70
CA ASN A 89 -26.74 23.04 -30.88
C ASN A 89 -26.43 23.01 -29.37
N SER A 90 -27.35 23.52 -28.55
CA SER A 90 -27.15 23.62 -27.09
C SER A 90 -26.98 22.26 -26.42
N PHE A 91 -27.54 21.19 -26.99
CA PHE A 91 -27.37 19.83 -26.46
C PHE A 91 -25.94 19.32 -26.64
N GLU A 92 -25.31 19.55 -27.79
CA GLU A 92 -23.91 19.19 -28.04
C GLU A 92 -22.95 19.93 -27.10
N VAL A 93 -23.21 21.22 -26.84
CA VAL A 93 -22.44 22.00 -25.86
C VAL A 93 -22.61 21.41 -24.45
N GLN A 94 -23.83 21.06 -24.06
CA GLN A 94 -24.10 20.45 -22.75
C GLN A 94 -23.38 19.11 -22.59
N VAL A 95 -23.36 18.26 -23.63
CA VAL A 95 -22.62 16.98 -23.62
C VAL A 95 -21.12 17.21 -23.43
N SER A 96 -20.56 18.21 -24.12
CA SER A 96 -19.14 18.58 -23.98
C SER A 96 -18.82 19.14 -22.60
N GLN A 97 -19.70 19.97 -22.04
CA GLN A 97 -19.59 20.51 -20.69
C GLN A 97 -19.63 19.40 -19.63
N ASN A 98 -20.57 18.46 -19.75
CA ASN A 98 -20.66 17.31 -18.84
C ASN A 98 -19.40 16.45 -18.92
N SER A 99 -18.83 16.28 -20.12
CA SER A 99 -17.58 15.54 -20.32
C SER A 99 -16.38 16.23 -19.67
N LEU A 100 -16.31 17.56 -19.70
CA LEU A 100 -15.30 18.34 -18.98
C LEU A 100 -15.46 18.19 -17.47
N PHE A 101 -16.69 18.33 -16.96
CA PHE A 101 -16.97 18.17 -15.53
C PHE A 101 -16.58 16.78 -15.00
N GLN A 102 -16.87 15.73 -15.78
CA GLN A 102 -16.44 14.37 -15.44
C GLN A 102 -14.91 14.27 -15.38
N ALA A 103 -14.19 14.80 -16.38
CA ALA A 103 -12.73 14.79 -16.39
C ALA A 103 -12.11 15.54 -15.20
N GLN A 104 -12.70 16.68 -14.80
CA GLN A 104 -12.27 17.43 -13.62
C GLN A 104 -12.48 16.63 -12.33
N THR A 105 -13.60 15.91 -12.23
CA THR A 105 -13.90 15.02 -11.09
C THR A 105 -12.90 13.86 -11.03
N ASP A 106 -12.57 13.26 -12.17
CA ASP A 106 -11.60 12.18 -12.25
C ASP A 106 -10.17 12.63 -11.92
N LEU A 107 -9.79 13.84 -12.35
CA LEU A 107 -8.54 14.48 -11.92
C LEU A 107 -8.47 14.67 -10.41
N ALA A 108 -9.55 15.11 -9.77
CA ALA A 108 -9.59 15.29 -8.32
C ALA A 108 -9.39 13.95 -7.60
N ARG A 109 -10.07 12.88 -8.04
CA ARG A 109 -9.87 11.53 -7.50
C ARG A 109 -8.43 11.05 -7.70
N ALA A 110 -7.88 11.17 -8.91
CA ALA A 110 -6.52 10.76 -9.23
C ALA A 110 -5.46 11.50 -8.40
N LYS A 111 -5.69 12.80 -8.11
CA LYS A 111 -4.82 13.60 -7.25
C LYS A 111 -4.75 13.03 -5.84
N TYR A 112 -5.90 12.75 -5.22
CA TYR A 112 -5.93 12.24 -3.85
C TYR A 112 -5.43 10.80 -3.75
N ASP A 113 -5.71 9.96 -4.75
CA ASP A 113 -5.15 8.61 -4.83
C ASP A 113 -3.61 8.65 -4.91
N PHE A 114 -3.04 9.48 -5.78
CA PHE A 114 -1.59 9.66 -5.87
C PHE A 114 -0.97 10.15 -4.55
N ILE A 115 -1.57 11.14 -3.90
CA ILE A 115 -1.10 11.64 -2.60
C ILE A 115 -1.11 10.50 -1.56
N PHE A 116 -2.21 9.75 -1.49
CA PHE A 116 -2.35 8.63 -0.56
C PHE A 116 -1.29 7.54 -0.81
N LYS A 117 -1.18 7.06 -2.04
CA LYS A 117 -0.21 6.00 -2.41
C LYS A 117 1.23 6.44 -2.16
N LYS A 118 1.56 7.71 -2.41
CA LYS A 118 2.87 8.28 -2.09
C LYS A 118 3.14 8.25 -0.57
N LYS A 119 2.15 8.61 0.27
CA LYS A 119 2.30 8.56 1.73
C LYS A 119 2.45 7.12 2.25
N VAL A 120 1.77 6.15 1.65
CA VAL A 120 1.95 4.72 1.96
C VAL A 120 3.38 4.28 1.64
N LEU A 121 3.92 4.67 0.48
CA LEU A 121 5.32 4.39 0.15
C LEU A 121 6.30 5.05 1.15
N ASP A 122 6.07 6.31 1.54
CA ASP A 122 6.89 7.00 2.53
C ASP A 122 6.90 6.29 3.89
N PHE A 123 5.75 5.73 4.31
CA PHE A 123 5.62 4.92 5.53
C PHE A 123 6.50 3.66 5.47
N TYR A 124 6.43 2.90 4.36
CA TYR A 124 7.27 1.71 4.18
C TYR A 124 8.77 2.03 4.05
N GLN A 125 9.14 3.24 3.64
CA GLN A 125 10.53 3.72 3.61
C GLN A 125 11.04 4.22 4.97
N GLY A 126 10.23 4.18 6.03
CA GLY A 126 10.61 4.64 7.36
C GLY A 126 10.77 6.17 7.47
N LYS A 127 10.26 6.93 6.50
CA LYS A 127 10.23 8.40 6.58
C LYS A 127 9.11 8.82 7.53
N LYS A 128 9.35 9.84 8.36
CA LYS A 128 8.30 10.40 9.24
C LYS A 128 7.10 10.82 8.37
N LEU A 129 5.91 10.39 8.75
CA LEU A 129 4.64 10.86 8.20
C LEU A 129 4.48 12.35 8.53
N GLY A 130 5.02 13.22 7.68
CA GLY A 130 4.80 14.67 7.76
C GLY A 130 3.40 15.01 7.24
N TYR A 131 2.67 15.81 8.01
CA TYR A 131 1.38 16.40 7.64
C TYR A 131 1.49 17.18 6.32
#